data_AF-G4SUY9-F1
#
_entry.id   AF-G4SUY9-F1
#
_cell.length_a   1.000
_cell.length_b   1.000
_cell.length_c   1.000
_cell.angle_alpha   90.00
_cell.angle_beta   90.00
_cell.angle_gamma   90.00
#
_symmetry.space_group_name_H-M   'P 1'
#
loop_
_entity.id
_entity.type
_entity.pdbx_description
1 polymer ?
#
loop_
_entity_poly.entity_id
_entity_poly.type
_entity_poly.pdbx_seq_one_letter_code
_entity_poly.pdbx_strand_id
1 'polypeptide(L)'
;MKEKTNYSAIHPAISDRLAALSASFKAPQAPAESAATRLLGAMEAKLICRFNDEWQVEAQENWQVSHNEFRSWSEKYQDLREKAIQDLNDTELDELITAANRLNDYALFDSANRELLRRYPENSSAAINCFWYRLIIEKDESQLADIEKWMEKFPEYLPNLCRYAIEFYNDAGREQEAEPFYERLENWEYLRNSAQEERSLILESDEFIPHGLDPDIVADFVDYFDRHPVIAKVYQVQKSVKYMPEYPCYVIAYRIKPKFWQTQAKVDEQVSSFIDNPSVSIYLRHRPMH
;
A
#
# COMPACT_ATOMS: atom_id res chain seq x y z
N MET A 1 0.62 15.18 -27.37
CA MET A 1 -0.55 16.07 -27.17
C MET A 1 -1.80 15.40 -27.71
N LYS A 2 -2.33 14.38 -27.01
CA LYS A 2 -3.50 13.60 -27.43
C LYS A 2 -4.48 13.32 -26.29
N GLU A 3 -4.33 13.96 -25.13
CA GLU A 3 -5.31 13.84 -24.05
C GLU A 3 -6.54 14.68 -24.41
N LYS A 4 -7.72 14.06 -24.26
CA LYS A 4 -9.02 14.75 -24.33
C LYS A 4 -9.40 15.22 -22.93
N THR A 5 -10.22 16.25 -22.82
CA THR A 5 -10.76 16.70 -21.53
C THR A 5 -11.48 15.54 -20.84
N ASN A 6 -11.16 15.25 -19.57
CA ASN A 6 -11.89 14.30 -18.74
C ASN A 6 -12.57 14.96 -17.53
N TYR A 7 -13.35 14.18 -16.78
CA TYR A 7 -14.19 14.68 -15.67
C TYR A 7 -13.39 15.21 -14.48
N SER A 8 -12.17 14.70 -14.28
CA SER A 8 -11.24 15.19 -13.26
C SER A 8 -10.49 16.47 -13.67
N ALA A 9 -10.56 16.86 -14.94
CA ALA A 9 -9.84 18.01 -15.45
C ALA A 9 -10.55 19.30 -15.05
N ILE A 10 -9.92 20.09 -14.18
CA ILE A 10 -10.35 21.44 -13.78
C ILE A 10 -10.36 22.41 -14.98
N HIS A 11 -9.97 21.93 -16.16
CA HIS A 11 -9.46 22.69 -17.28
C HIS A 11 -9.57 21.85 -18.56
N PRO A 12 -10.24 22.33 -19.64
CA PRO A 12 -10.34 21.58 -20.88
C PRO A 12 -8.95 21.30 -21.47
N ALA A 13 -8.78 20.16 -22.13
CA ALA A 13 -7.53 19.79 -22.78
C ALA A 13 -7.11 20.83 -23.83
N ILE A 14 -5.80 20.96 -24.04
CA ILE A 14 -5.21 21.95 -24.95
C ILE A 14 -5.78 21.81 -26.37
N SER A 15 -6.00 20.58 -26.84
CA SER A 15 -6.66 20.26 -28.11
C SER A 15 -8.06 20.86 -28.22
N ASP A 16 -8.88 20.69 -27.18
CA ASP A 16 -10.27 21.17 -27.15
C ASP A 16 -10.32 22.71 -27.10
N ARG A 17 -9.38 23.34 -26.38
CA ARG A 17 -9.22 24.81 -26.39
C ARG A 17 -8.82 25.34 -27.75
N LEU A 18 -7.88 24.69 -28.44
CA LEU A 18 -7.40 25.11 -29.76
C LEU A 18 -8.47 24.95 -30.83
N ALA A 19 -9.27 23.88 -30.75
CA ALA A 19 -10.43 23.67 -31.60
C ALA A 19 -11.49 24.77 -31.40
N ALA A 20 -11.79 25.14 -30.15
CA ALA A 20 -12.71 26.24 -29.85
C ALA A 20 -12.20 27.61 -30.37
N LEU A 21 -10.89 27.80 -30.43
CA LEU A 21 -10.27 29.02 -30.94
C LEU A 21 -10.06 29.03 -32.47
N SER A 22 -10.43 27.95 -33.17
CA SER A 22 -10.14 27.78 -34.62
C SER A 22 -8.68 28.06 -34.98
N ALA A 23 -7.76 27.82 -34.04
CA ALA A 23 -6.36 28.18 -34.14
C ALA A 23 -5.50 26.93 -34.33
N SER A 24 -4.63 26.94 -35.34
CA SER A 24 -3.62 25.89 -35.49
C SER A 24 -2.49 26.12 -34.48
N PHE A 25 -2.29 25.19 -33.55
CA PHE A 25 -1.13 25.25 -32.67
C PHE A 25 0.14 24.92 -33.45
N LYS A 26 1.03 25.90 -33.51
CA LYS A 26 2.41 25.70 -33.91
C LYS A 26 3.25 25.80 -32.66
N ALA A 27 3.94 24.73 -32.31
CA ALA A 27 4.90 24.78 -31.21
C ALA A 27 5.86 25.95 -31.48
N PRO A 28 6.08 26.84 -30.49
CA PRO A 28 7.08 27.89 -30.66
C PRO A 28 8.43 27.24 -30.97
N GLN A 29 9.24 27.89 -31.80
CA GLN A 29 10.62 27.45 -31.95
C GLN A 29 11.28 27.46 -30.57
N ALA A 30 12.02 26.40 -30.26
CA ALA A 30 12.83 26.37 -29.05
C ALA A 30 13.70 27.63 -29.03
N PRO A 31 13.66 28.41 -27.93
CA PRO A 31 14.45 29.63 -27.86
C PRO A 31 15.94 29.26 -27.96
N ALA A 32 16.71 30.10 -28.66
CA ALA A 32 18.15 29.88 -28.83
C ALA A 32 18.94 29.97 -27.50
N GLU A 33 18.32 30.55 -26.48
CA GLU A 33 18.90 30.77 -25.16
C GLU A 33 17.86 30.39 -24.09
N SER A 34 18.31 29.78 -23.00
CA SER A 34 17.42 29.46 -21.88
C SER A 34 17.01 30.73 -21.13
N ALA A 35 15.85 30.70 -20.46
CA ALA A 35 15.45 31.81 -19.59
C ALA A 35 16.47 32.05 -18.46
N ALA A 36 17.10 30.99 -17.96
CA ALA A 36 18.14 31.08 -16.93
C ALA A 36 19.38 31.80 -17.46
N THR A 37 19.86 31.48 -18.66
CA THR A 37 21.01 32.15 -19.29
C THR A 37 20.71 33.62 -19.53
N ARG A 38 19.51 33.95 -20.03
CA ARG A 38 19.11 35.33 -20.31
C ARG A 38 18.95 36.18 -19.04
N LEU A 39 18.40 35.61 -17.96
CA LEU A 39 18.06 36.37 -16.74
C LEU A 39 19.20 36.38 -15.72
N LEU A 40 19.95 35.28 -15.61
CA LEU A 40 20.99 35.09 -14.58
C LEU A 40 22.40 35.30 -15.14
N GLY A 41 22.59 35.21 -16.45
CA GLY A 41 23.88 35.37 -17.11
C GLY A 41 24.95 34.51 -16.45
N ALA A 42 26.08 35.13 -16.08
CA ALA A 42 27.19 34.43 -15.42
C ALA A 42 26.85 33.80 -14.04
N MET A 43 25.72 34.16 -13.42
CA MET A 43 25.27 33.56 -12.17
C MET A 43 24.61 32.20 -12.37
N GLU A 44 24.07 31.91 -13.57
CA GLU A 44 23.46 30.62 -13.90
C GLU A 44 24.38 29.45 -13.56
N ALA A 45 25.61 29.49 -14.06
CA ALA A 45 26.60 28.43 -13.84
C ALA A 45 26.91 28.24 -12.34
N LYS A 46 26.95 29.33 -11.56
CA LYS A 46 27.23 29.24 -10.12
C LYS A 46 26.07 28.60 -9.36
N LEU A 47 24.83 28.92 -9.73
CA LEU A 47 23.63 28.35 -9.12
C LEU A 47 23.45 26.88 -9.51
N ILE A 48 23.69 26.52 -10.77
CA ILE A 48 23.68 25.12 -11.22
C ILE A 48 24.70 24.29 -10.44
N CYS A 49 25.95 24.76 -10.33
CA CYS A 49 26.96 24.03 -9.56
C CYS A 49 26.52 23.85 -8.10
N ARG A 50 26.07 24.93 -7.46
CA ARG A 50 25.61 24.87 -6.07
C ARG A 50 24.44 23.89 -5.88
N PHE A 51 23.41 23.97 -6.72
CA PHE A 51 22.27 23.06 -6.60
C PHE A 51 22.64 21.62 -6.91
N ASN A 52 23.54 21.38 -7.86
CA ASN A 52 24.06 20.03 -8.10
C ASN A 52 24.83 19.50 -6.90
N ASP A 53 25.68 20.32 -6.26
CA ASP A 53 26.43 19.92 -5.07
C ASP A 53 25.48 19.62 -3.89
N GLU A 54 24.50 20.51 -3.64
CA GLU A 54 23.46 20.32 -2.61
C GLU A 54 22.64 19.05 -2.88
N TRP A 55 22.15 18.89 -4.11
CA TRP A 55 21.40 17.70 -4.52
C TRP A 55 22.23 16.43 -4.41
N GLN A 56 23.52 16.46 -4.79
CA GLN A 56 24.39 15.30 -4.69
C GLN A 56 24.57 14.87 -3.24
N VAL A 57 24.77 15.81 -2.30
CA VAL A 57 24.87 15.49 -0.87
C VAL A 57 23.57 14.88 -0.35
N GLU A 58 22.41 15.45 -0.69
CA GLU A 58 21.11 14.95 -0.25
C GLU A 58 20.75 13.59 -0.87
N ALA A 59 21.07 13.39 -2.15
CA ALA A 59 20.69 12.20 -2.89
C ALA A 59 21.69 11.04 -2.72
N GLN A 60 22.93 11.29 -2.28
CA GLN A 60 23.99 10.29 -2.28
C GLN A 60 23.64 9.05 -1.45
N GLU A 61 23.11 9.23 -0.24
CA GLU A 61 22.76 8.10 0.64
C GLU A 61 21.63 7.26 0.03
N ASN A 62 20.53 7.90 -0.35
CA ASN A 62 19.38 7.23 -0.96
C ASN A 62 19.74 6.54 -2.28
N TRP A 63 20.60 7.18 -3.09
CA TRP A 63 21.09 6.60 -4.33
C TRP A 63 21.98 5.38 -4.06
N GLN A 64 22.89 5.44 -3.09
CA GLN A 64 23.72 4.30 -2.71
C GLN A 64 22.89 3.11 -2.21
N VAL A 65 21.86 3.37 -1.39
CA VAL A 65 20.91 2.33 -0.95
C VAL A 65 20.21 1.70 -2.15
N SER A 66 19.60 2.53 -3.01
CA SER A 66 18.88 2.05 -4.21
C SER A 66 19.79 1.28 -5.16
N HIS A 67 21.02 1.74 -5.36
CA HIS A 67 22.02 1.10 -6.21
C HIS A 67 22.47 -0.26 -5.65
N ASN A 68 22.71 -0.33 -4.34
CA ASN A 68 23.08 -1.59 -3.68
C ASN A 68 21.93 -2.59 -3.69
N GLU A 69 20.69 -2.15 -3.44
CA GLU A 69 19.50 -2.99 -3.57
C GLU A 69 19.36 -3.52 -5.00
N PHE A 70 19.45 -2.65 -6.00
CA PHE A 70 19.36 -3.04 -7.41
C PHE A 70 20.44 -4.07 -7.76
N ARG A 71 21.68 -3.86 -7.30
CA ARG A 71 22.77 -4.84 -7.51
C ARG A 71 22.44 -6.18 -6.86
N SER A 72 22.00 -6.19 -5.60
CA SER A 72 21.69 -7.43 -4.88
C SER A 72 20.56 -8.21 -5.55
N TRP A 73 19.50 -7.52 -5.98
CA TRP A 73 18.40 -8.17 -6.71
C TRP A 73 18.81 -8.63 -8.10
N SER A 74 19.69 -7.90 -8.79
CA SER A 74 20.25 -8.32 -10.07
C SER A 74 21.06 -9.62 -9.94
N GLU A 75 21.91 -9.74 -8.92
CA GLU A 75 22.68 -10.95 -8.63
C GLU A 75 21.73 -12.14 -8.36
N LYS A 76 20.78 -11.98 -7.42
CA LYS A 76 19.77 -13.02 -7.13
C LYS A 76 18.96 -13.42 -8.37
N TYR A 77 18.57 -12.45 -9.18
CA TYR A 77 17.81 -12.71 -10.41
C TYR A 77 18.62 -13.55 -11.40
N GLN A 78 19.91 -13.26 -11.61
CA GLN A 78 20.75 -14.09 -12.51
C GLN A 78 20.90 -15.52 -11.98
N ASP A 79 21.09 -15.69 -10.67
CA ASP A 79 21.23 -17.03 -10.07
C ASP A 79 19.94 -17.85 -10.16
N LEU A 80 18.78 -17.21 -9.93
CA LEU A 80 17.49 -17.88 -9.88
C LEU A 80 16.90 -18.15 -11.27
N ARG A 81 17.07 -17.24 -12.24
CA ARG A 81 16.49 -17.39 -13.58
C ARG A 81 17.08 -18.55 -14.39
N GLU A 82 18.29 -19.00 -14.06
CA GLU A 82 18.96 -20.11 -14.75
C GLU A 82 18.39 -21.48 -14.33
N LYS A 83 17.77 -21.54 -13.15
CA LYS A 83 17.11 -22.73 -12.64
C LYS A 83 15.73 -22.89 -13.28
N ALA A 84 15.27 -24.13 -13.41
CA ALA A 84 13.88 -24.36 -13.79
C ALA A 84 12.95 -23.91 -12.65
N ILE A 85 11.93 -23.11 -12.97
CA ILE A 85 10.98 -22.53 -11.99
C ILE A 85 10.35 -23.63 -11.12
N GLN A 86 10.09 -24.80 -11.70
CA GLN A 86 9.49 -25.96 -11.03
C GLN A 86 10.38 -26.55 -9.94
N ASP A 87 11.70 -26.36 -10.04
CA ASP A 87 12.69 -26.90 -9.11
C ASP A 87 13.00 -25.93 -7.95
N LEU A 88 12.57 -24.67 -8.06
CA LEU A 88 12.74 -23.67 -7.00
C LEU A 88 11.90 -24.05 -5.78
N ASN A 89 12.45 -23.92 -4.59
CA ASN A 89 11.64 -23.97 -3.36
C ASN A 89 10.80 -22.68 -3.21
N ASP A 90 9.88 -22.66 -2.23
CA ASP A 90 8.94 -21.54 -2.10
C ASP A 90 9.63 -20.20 -1.76
N THR A 91 10.73 -20.22 -0.99
CA THR A 91 11.53 -19.02 -0.72
C THR A 91 12.23 -18.52 -1.97
N GLU A 92 12.86 -19.42 -2.73
CA GLU A 92 13.50 -19.08 -4.01
C GLU A 92 12.49 -18.54 -5.03
N LEU A 93 11.27 -19.08 -5.04
CA LEU A 93 10.20 -18.64 -5.93
C LEU A 93 9.72 -17.22 -5.58
N ASP A 94 9.55 -16.92 -4.28
CA ASP A 94 9.20 -15.58 -3.81
C ASP A 94 10.31 -14.55 -4.10
N GLU A 95 11.57 -14.93 -3.92
CA GLU A 95 12.71 -14.11 -4.30
C GLU A 95 12.76 -13.86 -5.81
N LEU A 96 12.47 -14.87 -6.63
CA LEU A 96 12.41 -14.73 -8.09
C LEU A 96 11.28 -13.80 -8.51
N ILE A 97 10.08 -13.93 -7.93
CA ILE A 97 8.94 -13.03 -8.21
C ILE A 97 9.34 -11.59 -7.89
N THR A 98 9.92 -11.35 -6.72
CA THR A 98 10.37 -10.02 -6.29
C THR A 98 11.44 -9.46 -7.23
N ALA A 99 12.45 -10.26 -7.56
CA ALA A 99 13.57 -9.82 -8.39
C ALA A 99 13.13 -9.56 -9.84
N ALA A 100 12.29 -10.43 -10.42
CA ALA A 100 11.75 -10.27 -11.76
C ALA A 100 10.87 -9.00 -11.87
N ASN A 101 10.04 -8.71 -10.86
CA ASN A 101 9.27 -7.47 -10.81
C ASN A 101 10.17 -6.22 -10.77
N ARG A 102 11.17 -6.21 -9.87
CA ARG A 102 12.11 -5.07 -9.73
C ARG A 102 12.93 -4.79 -11.00
N LEU A 103 13.22 -5.83 -11.78
CA LEU A 103 13.97 -5.74 -13.02
C LEU A 103 13.07 -5.64 -14.26
N ASN A 104 11.75 -5.54 -14.07
CA ASN A 104 10.73 -5.45 -15.12
C ASN A 104 10.72 -6.63 -16.10
N ASP A 105 11.16 -7.82 -15.68
CA ASP A 105 10.97 -9.05 -16.44
C ASP A 105 9.60 -9.65 -16.13
N TYR A 106 8.57 -9.02 -16.70
CA TYR A 106 7.20 -9.35 -16.37
C TYR A 106 6.77 -10.75 -16.85
N ALA A 107 7.40 -11.30 -17.90
CA ALA A 107 7.10 -12.65 -18.37
C ALA A 107 7.60 -13.72 -17.38
N LEU A 108 8.80 -13.53 -16.82
CA LEU A 108 9.30 -14.41 -15.77
C LEU A 108 8.54 -14.23 -14.46
N PHE A 109 8.18 -12.99 -14.13
CA PHE A 109 7.31 -12.67 -12.99
C PHE A 109 5.97 -13.43 -13.07
N ASP A 110 5.27 -13.39 -14.20
CA ASP A 110 4.01 -14.12 -14.38
C ASP A 110 4.22 -15.64 -14.31
N SER A 111 5.26 -16.16 -14.97
CA SER A 111 5.59 -17.59 -14.94
C SER A 111 5.84 -18.10 -13.52
N ALA A 112 6.56 -17.33 -12.70
CA ALA A 112 6.82 -17.67 -11.31
C ALA A 112 5.56 -17.60 -10.43
N ASN A 113 4.72 -16.56 -10.61
CA ASN A 113 3.43 -16.47 -9.90
C ASN A 113 2.46 -17.60 -10.27
N ARG A 114 2.45 -18.03 -11.54
CA ARG A 114 1.65 -19.19 -11.98
C ARG A 114 2.12 -20.50 -11.35
N GLU A 115 3.43 -20.69 -11.22
CA GLU A 115 3.95 -21.85 -10.48
C GLU A 115 3.53 -21.80 -9.01
N LEU A 116 3.56 -20.62 -8.39
CA LEU A 116 3.12 -20.44 -7.00
C LEU A 116 1.62 -20.77 -6.85
N LEU A 117 0.78 -20.33 -7.78
CA LEU A 117 -0.65 -20.70 -7.82
C LEU A 117 -0.87 -22.19 -8.09
N ARG A 118 -0.02 -22.83 -8.91
CA ARG A 118 -0.09 -24.28 -9.15
C ARG A 118 0.14 -25.07 -7.86
N ARG A 119 1.07 -24.62 -7.01
CA ARG A 119 1.34 -25.23 -5.70
C ARG A 119 0.29 -24.86 -4.65
N TYR A 120 -0.15 -23.61 -4.67
CA TYR A 120 -1.08 -23.03 -3.70
C TYR A 120 -2.21 -22.27 -4.43
N PRO A 121 -3.28 -22.97 -4.86
CA PRO A 121 -4.35 -22.37 -5.66
C PRO A 121 -5.10 -21.19 -5.00
N GLU A 122 -5.06 -21.12 -3.67
CA GLU A 122 -5.68 -20.06 -2.87
C GLU A 122 -4.69 -18.96 -2.47
N ASN A 123 -3.47 -18.93 -3.06
CA ASN A 123 -2.53 -17.84 -2.81
C ASN A 123 -2.99 -16.56 -3.51
N SER A 124 -3.68 -15.71 -2.75
CA SER A 124 -4.26 -14.48 -3.29
C SER A 124 -3.24 -13.48 -3.82
N SER A 125 -2.04 -13.38 -3.23
CA SER A 125 -1.00 -12.49 -3.74
C SER A 125 -0.54 -12.89 -5.13
N ALA A 126 -0.32 -14.19 -5.35
CA ALA A 126 0.04 -14.73 -6.66
C ALA A 126 -1.09 -14.54 -7.69
N ALA A 127 -2.35 -14.73 -7.28
CA ALA A 127 -3.53 -14.52 -8.13
C ALA A 127 -3.59 -13.06 -8.63
N ILE A 128 -3.43 -12.10 -7.73
CA ILE A 128 -3.45 -10.66 -8.03
C ILE A 128 -2.33 -10.28 -9.00
N ASN A 129 -1.13 -10.80 -8.78
CA ASN A 129 0.02 -10.58 -9.67
C ASN A 129 -0.27 -11.10 -11.09
N CYS A 130 -0.86 -12.29 -11.21
CA CYS A 130 -1.28 -12.85 -12.50
C CYS A 130 -2.43 -12.05 -13.15
N PHE A 131 -3.35 -11.47 -12.37
CA PHE A 131 -4.39 -10.58 -12.90
C PHE A 131 -3.78 -9.28 -13.43
N TRP A 132 -2.88 -8.65 -12.66
CA TRP A 132 -2.16 -7.47 -13.08
C TRP A 132 -1.40 -7.71 -14.39
N TYR A 133 -0.62 -8.79 -14.48
CA TYR A 133 0.14 -9.10 -15.68
C TYR A 133 -0.76 -9.23 -16.91
N ARG A 134 -1.80 -10.08 -16.82
CA ARG A 134 -2.69 -10.33 -17.96
C ARG A 134 -3.47 -9.07 -18.37
N LEU A 135 -3.94 -8.29 -17.40
CA LEU A 135 -4.74 -7.11 -17.70
C LEU A 135 -3.88 -5.91 -18.15
N ILE A 136 -2.75 -5.66 -17.50
CA ILE A 136 -1.93 -4.47 -17.75
C ILE A 136 -0.86 -4.70 -18.81
N ILE A 137 -0.21 -5.87 -18.81
CA ILE A 137 0.88 -6.20 -19.74
C ILE A 137 0.33 -6.85 -21.01
N GLU A 138 -0.49 -7.90 -20.89
CA GLU A 138 -1.05 -8.59 -22.06
C GLU A 138 -2.29 -7.90 -22.64
N LYS A 139 -2.90 -6.96 -21.90
CA LYS A 139 -4.15 -6.28 -22.26
C LYS A 139 -5.30 -7.27 -22.56
N ASP A 140 -5.33 -8.39 -21.82
CA ASP A 140 -6.37 -9.41 -21.93
C ASP A 140 -7.64 -8.99 -21.17
N GLU A 141 -8.58 -8.36 -21.90
CA GLU A 141 -9.87 -7.91 -21.38
C GLU A 141 -10.72 -9.06 -20.80
N SER A 142 -10.51 -10.30 -21.24
CA SER A 142 -11.29 -11.45 -20.74
C SER A 142 -11.10 -11.68 -19.23
N GLN A 143 -10.00 -11.17 -18.67
CA GLN A 143 -9.71 -11.24 -17.24
C GLN A 143 -10.65 -10.41 -16.36
N LEU A 144 -11.31 -9.38 -16.90
CA LEU A 144 -12.20 -8.54 -16.11
C LEU A 144 -13.35 -9.34 -15.48
N ALA A 145 -13.87 -10.35 -16.18
CA ALA A 145 -14.92 -11.22 -15.66
C ALA A 145 -14.45 -12.12 -14.51
N ASP A 146 -13.17 -12.51 -14.49
CA ASP A 146 -12.60 -13.31 -13.41
C ASP A 146 -12.20 -12.44 -12.22
N ILE A 147 -11.76 -11.20 -12.47
CA ILE A 147 -11.52 -10.18 -11.44
C ILE A 147 -12.81 -9.90 -10.66
N GLU A 148 -13.96 -9.75 -11.33
CA GLU A 148 -15.25 -9.56 -10.66
C GLU A 148 -15.57 -10.66 -9.66
N LYS A 149 -15.44 -11.93 -10.06
CA LYS A 149 -15.67 -13.07 -9.16
C LYS A 149 -14.67 -13.09 -8.01
N TRP A 150 -13.43 -12.66 -8.25
CA TRP A 150 -12.40 -12.63 -7.21
C TRP A 150 -12.69 -11.56 -6.16
N MET A 151 -13.16 -10.38 -6.57
CA MET A 151 -13.57 -9.31 -5.64
C MET A 151 -14.73 -9.73 -4.75
N GLU A 152 -15.65 -10.57 -5.25
CA GLU A 152 -16.74 -11.12 -4.42
C GLU A 152 -16.24 -12.12 -3.38
N LYS A 153 -15.29 -12.98 -3.75
CA LYS A 153 -14.73 -14.00 -2.85
C LYS A 153 -13.75 -13.42 -1.83
N PHE A 154 -12.98 -12.41 -2.23
CA PHE A 154 -11.94 -11.77 -1.42
C PHE A 154 -12.06 -10.24 -1.46
N PRO A 155 -13.03 -9.66 -0.70
CA PRO A 155 -13.31 -8.23 -0.69
C PRO A 155 -12.11 -7.34 -0.28
N GLU A 156 -11.15 -7.90 0.46
CA GLU A 156 -9.92 -7.21 0.86
C GLU A 156 -9.05 -6.79 -0.34
N TYR A 157 -9.19 -7.44 -1.49
CA TYR A 157 -8.44 -7.13 -2.71
C TYR A 157 -9.18 -6.28 -3.73
N LEU A 158 -10.44 -5.93 -3.43
CA LEU A 158 -11.23 -4.97 -4.21
C LEU A 158 -10.41 -3.73 -4.62
N PRO A 159 -9.67 -3.02 -3.73
CA PRO A 159 -8.96 -1.80 -4.13
C PRO A 159 -7.89 -2.06 -5.20
N ASN A 160 -7.13 -3.16 -5.10
CA ASN A 160 -6.10 -3.50 -6.06
C ASN A 160 -6.71 -3.83 -7.43
N LEU A 161 -7.76 -4.66 -7.41
CA LEU A 161 -8.41 -5.14 -8.62
C LEU A 161 -9.19 -4.04 -9.35
N CYS A 162 -9.89 -3.16 -8.63
CA CYS A 162 -10.48 -1.96 -9.21
C CYS A 162 -9.43 -1.07 -9.86
N ARG A 163 -8.28 -0.85 -9.21
CA ARG A 163 -7.19 -0.03 -9.78
C ARG A 163 -6.66 -0.61 -11.09
N TYR A 164 -6.51 -1.94 -11.19
CA TYR A 164 -6.09 -2.58 -12.45
C TYR A 164 -7.13 -2.42 -13.55
N ALA A 165 -8.42 -2.59 -13.25
CA ALA A 165 -9.49 -2.37 -14.22
C ALA A 165 -9.54 -0.91 -14.70
N ILE A 166 -9.42 0.04 -13.78
CA ILE A 166 -9.35 1.47 -14.08
C ILE A 166 -8.16 1.78 -14.99
N GLU A 167 -6.96 1.32 -14.64
CA GLU A 167 -5.75 1.53 -15.43
C GLU A 167 -5.89 0.95 -16.83
N PHE A 168 -6.41 -0.28 -16.95
CA PHE A 168 -6.68 -0.92 -18.23
C PHE A 168 -7.61 -0.10 -19.14
N TYR A 169 -8.75 0.34 -18.61
CA TYR A 169 -9.71 1.12 -19.39
C TYR A 169 -9.18 2.51 -19.75
N ASN A 170 -8.48 3.16 -18.84
CA ASN A 170 -7.89 4.47 -19.08
C ASN A 170 -6.79 4.42 -20.15
N ASP A 171 -5.91 3.42 -20.10
CA ASP A 171 -4.90 3.18 -21.13
C ASP A 171 -5.53 2.97 -22.52
N ALA A 172 -6.71 2.36 -22.56
CA ALA A 172 -7.49 2.16 -23.78
C ALA A 172 -8.34 3.38 -24.19
N GLY A 173 -8.36 4.45 -23.38
CA GLY A 173 -9.21 5.64 -23.60
C GLY A 173 -10.71 5.38 -23.40
N ARG A 174 -11.08 4.33 -22.64
CA ARG A 174 -12.45 3.86 -22.35
C ARG A 174 -12.89 4.26 -20.93
N GLU A 175 -12.66 5.51 -20.54
CA GLU A 175 -12.89 6.00 -19.17
C GLU A 175 -14.33 5.79 -18.67
N GLN A 176 -15.34 5.87 -19.54
CA GLN A 176 -16.74 5.60 -19.16
C GLN A 176 -16.96 4.18 -18.64
N GLU A 177 -16.15 3.22 -19.08
CA GLU A 177 -16.23 1.83 -18.65
C GLU A 177 -15.47 1.59 -17.34
N ALA A 178 -14.57 2.50 -16.97
CA ALA A 178 -13.88 2.49 -15.68
C ALA A 178 -14.77 3.01 -14.54
N GLU A 179 -15.83 3.76 -14.83
CA GLU A 179 -16.69 4.43 -13.83
C GLU A 179 -17.20 3.50 -12.73
N PRO A 180 -17.72 2.28 -13.00
CA PRO A 180 -18.17 1.38 -11.94
C PRO A 180 -17.05 0.95 -10.98
N PHE A 181 -15.81 0.89 -11.47
CA PHE A 181 -14.65 0.56 -10.66
C PHE A 181 -14.20 1.75 -9.81
N TYR A 182 -14.33 2.98 -10.33
CA TYR A 182 -14.11 4.20 -9.55
C TYR A 182 -15.10 4.31 -8.39
N GLU A 183 -16.40 4.13 -8.64
CA GLU A 183 -17.44 4.19 -7.60
C GLU A 183 -17.19 3.16 -6.49
N ARG A 184 -16.82 1.93 -6.86
CA ARG A 184 -16.50 0.86 -5.90
C ARG A 184 -15.26 1.18 -5.07
N LEU A 185 -14.21 1.72 -5.70
CA LEU A 185 -12.99 2.12 -5.01
C LEU A 185 -13.25 3.27 -4.04
N GLU A 186 -14.00 4.30 -4.45
CA GLU A 186 -14.37 5.43 -3.61
C GLU A 186 -15.20 4.96 -2.39
N ASN A 187 -16.21 4.11 -2.62
CA ASN A 187 -17.01 3.56 -1.53
C ASN A 187 -16.16 2.71 -0.56
N TRP A 188 -15.22 1.90 -1.08
CA TRP A 188 -14.32 1.12 -0.25
C TRP A 188 -13.39 2.02 0.58
N GLU A 189 -12.83 3.08 -0.01
CA GLU A 189 -11.99 4.05 0.69
C GLU A 189 -12.78 4.82 1.77
N TYR A 190 -14.03 5.20 1.48
CA TYR A 190 -14.93 5.79 2.47
C TYR A 190 -15.17 4.84 3.66
N LEU A 191 -15.51 3.58 3.38
CA LEU A 191 -15.73 2.57 4.42
C LEU A 191 -14.48 2.34 5.24
N ARG A 192 -13.31 2.23 4.60
CA ARG A 192 -12.02 2.04 5.27
C ARG A 192 -11.64 3.21 6.15
N ASN A 193 -11.80 4.44 5.67
CA ASN A 193 -11.48 5.63 6.43
C ASN A 193 -12.43 5.77 7.63
N SER A 194 -13.73 5.55 7.43
CA SER A 194 -14.73 5.54 8.51
C SER A 194 -14.45 4.45 9.54
N ALA A 195 -14.05 3.27 9.07
CA ALA A 195 -13.60 2.15 9.89
C ALA A 195 -12.36 2.48 10.72
N GLN A 196 -11.37 3.13 10.12
CA GLN A 196 -10.14 3.56 10.80
C GLN A 196 -10.43 4.64 11.84
N GLU A 197 -11.23 5.65 11.50
CA GLU A 197 -11.63 6.70 12.43
C GLU A 197 -12.36 6.11 13.64
N GLU A 198 -13.36 5.26 13.41
CA GLU A 198 -14.12 4.57 14.47
C GLU A 198 -13.22 3.72 15.38
N ARG A 199 -12.23 3.02 14.81
CA ARG A 199 -11.31 2.15 15.56
C ARG A 199 -10.20 2.90 16.27
N SER A 200 -9.82 4.09 15.78
CA SER A 200 -8.72 4.89 16.35
C SER A 200 -9.05 5.54 17.69
N LEU A 201 -10.34 5.66 18.01
CA LEU A 201 -10.82 6.33 19.22
C LEU A 201 -11.69 5.40 20.06
N ILE A 202 -11.48 5.46 21.38
CA ILE A 202 -12.38 4.88 22.37
C ILE A 202 -13.16 5.98 23.06
N LEU A 203 -14.48 5.95 22.87
CA LEU A 203 -15.44 6.90 23.38
C LEU A 203 -16.25 6.28 24.52
N GLU A 204 -16.77 7.12 25.42
CA GLU A 204 -17.63 6.65 26.51
C GLU A 204 -18.98 6.10 26.02
N SER A 205 -19.38 6.45 24.79
CA SER A 205 -20.57 5.95 24.11
C SER A 205 -20.35 4.64 23.35
N ASP A 206 -19.12 4.12 23.30
CA ASP A 206 -18.83 2.88 22.58
C ASP A 206 -19.48 1.69 23.29
N GLU A 207 -20.03 0.77 22.49
CA GLU A 207 -20.54 -0.51 22.98
C GLU A 207 -19.41 -1.56 22.95
N PHE A 208 -19.25 -2.27 24.08
CA PHE A 208 -18.26 -3.33 24.22
C PHE A 208 -18.94 -4.67 24.42
N ILE A 209 -18.52 -5.66 23.63
CA ILE A 209 -18.97 -7.04 23.68
C ILE A 209 -17.83 -7.96 24.15
N PRO A 210 -18.13 -9.18 24.64
CA PRO A 210 -17.10 -10.17 24.95
C PRO A 210 -16.19 -10.44 23.74
N HIS A 211 -14.88 -10.56 23.97
CA HIS A 211 -13.88 -10.65 22.91
C HIS A 211 -13.95 -11.94 22.08
N GLY A 212 -14.59 -13.01 22.55
CA GLY A 212 -14.81 -14.24 21.77
C GLY A 212 -13.55 -15.00 21.31
N LEU A 213 -12.36 -14.58 21.74
CA LEU A 213 -11.09 -15.23 21.40
C LEU A 213 -11.02 -16.66 21.94
N ASP A 214 -10.26 -17.49 21.22
CA ASP A 214 -9.96 -18.86 21.61
C ASP A 214 -9.30 -18.91 23.02
N PRO A 215 -9.70 -19.84 23.89
CA PRO A 215 -9.10 -19.99 25.22
C PRO A 215 -7.57 -20.14 25.22
N ASP A 216 -6.99 -20.79 24.21
CA ASP A 216 -5.55 -20.97 24.10
C ASP A 216 -4.85 -19.62 23.83
N ILE A 217 -5.43 -18.79 22.97
CA ILE A 217 -4.96 -17.42 22.72
C ILE A 217 -5.06 -16.60 24.01
N VAL A 218 -6.16 -16.71 24.75
CA VAL A 218 -6.35 -16.01 26.02
C VAL A 218 -5.31 -16.45 27.05
N ALA A 219 -4.96 -17.74 27.10
CA ALA A 219 -3.92 -18.26 27.99
C ALA A 219 -2.56 -17.64 27.66
N ASP A 220 -2.18 -17.56 26.38
CA ASP A 220 -0.93 -16.90 25.95
C ASP A 220 -0.88 -15.42 26.36
N PHE A 221 -1.99 -14.69 26.23
CA PHE A 221 -2.11 -13.30 26.70
C PHE A 221 -1.92 -13.20 28.21
N VAL A 222 -2.57 -14.07 29.00
CA VAL A 222 -2.44 -14.10 30.46
C VAL A 222 -0.99 -14.39 30.86
N ASP A 223 -0.39 -15.41 30.27
CA ASP A 223 0.99 -15.80 30.49
C ASP A 223 1.98 -14.67 30.18
N TYR A 224 1.74 -13.93 29.09
CA TYR A 224 2.51 -12.75 28.74
C TYR A 224 2.38 -11.68 29.84
N PHE A 225 1.16 -11.24 30.14
CA PHE A 225 0.92 -10.14 31.07
C PHE A 225 1.31 -10.45 32.51
N ASP A 226 1.23 -11.71 32.96
CA ASP A 226 1.69 -12.14 34.28
C ASP A 226 3.21 -12.00 34.47
N ARG A 227 3.99 -12.10 33.38
CA ARG A 227 5.44 -11.89 33.42
C ARG A 227 5.82 -10.41 33.52
N HIS A 228 4.87 -9.48 33.36
CA HIS A 228 5.10 -8.05 33.50
C HIS A 228 4.80 -7.57 34.93
N PRO A 229 5.83 -7.35 35.77
CA PRO A 229 5.63 -7.06 37.19
C PRO A 229 4.91 -5.73 37.46
N VAL A 230 4.85 -4.84 36.46
CA VAL A 230 4.23 -3.51 36.53
C VAL A 230 2.71 -3.56 36.37
N ILE A 231 2.20 -4.56 35.64
CA ILE A 231 0.78 -4.67 35.30
C ILE A 231 0.04 -5.32 36.46
N ALA A 232 -1.07 -4.70 36.87
CA ALA A 232 -1.89 -5.14 37.99
C ALA A 232 -3.16 -5.87 37.53
N LYS A 233 -3.77 -5.39 36.44
CA LYS A 233 -4.96 -5.99 35.81
C LYS A 233 -4.93 -5.67 34.32
N VAL A 234 -5.47 -6.59 33.54
CA VAL A 234 -5.75 -6.43 32.11
C VAL A 234 -7.22 -6.75 31.88
N TYR A 235 -7.85 -5.96 31.01
CA TYR A 235 -9.21 -6.14 30.54
C TYR A 235 -9.16 -6.22 29.02
N GLN A 236 -9.86 -7.20 28.48
CA GLN A 236 -9.98 -7.39 27.04
C GLN A 236 -11.44 -7.45 26.66
N VAL A 237 -11.81 -6.65 25.66
CA VAL A 237 -13.15 -6.58 25.11
C VAL A 237 -13.06 -6.40 23.60
N GLN A 238 -14.15 -6.65 22.89
CA GLN A 238 -14.30 -6.26 21.50
C GLN A 238 -15.21 -5.03 21.45
N LYS A 239 -14.78 -3.98 20.75
CA LYS A 239 -15.64 -2.84 20.42
C LYS A 239 -16.60 -3.27 19.32
N SER A 240 -17.89 -3.03 19.53
CA SER A 240 -18.91 -3.15 18.49
C SER A 240 -18.69 -2.03 17.47
N VAL A 241 -18.37 -2.40 16.24
CA VAL A 241 -18.05 -1.45 15.15
C VAL A 241 -19.14 -1.46 14.10
N LYS A 242 -19.45 -0.29 13.55
CA LYS A 242 -20.41 -0.13 12.46
C LYS A 242 -19.78 -0.41 11.10
N TYR A 243 -18.56 0.07 10.88
CA TYR A 243 -17.91 -0.01 9.57
C TYR A 243 -16.96 -1.21 9.49
N MET A 244 -17.14 -2.02 8.45
CA MET A 244 -16.41 -3.26 8.20
C MET A 244 -16.41 -4.23 9.41
N PRO A 245 -17.60 -4.64 9.92
CA PRO A 245 -17.72 -5.47 11.13
C PRO A 245 -17.06 -6.85 11.02
N GLU A 246 -16.77 -7.32 9.81
CA GLU A 246 -16.00 -8.52 9.53
C GLU A 246 -14.55 -8.45 10.05
N TYR A 247 -14.00 -7.24 10.28
CA TYR A 247 -12.71 -7.04 10.92
C TYR A 247 -12.92 -6.57 12.38
N PRO A 248 -12.80 -7.46 13.38
CA PRO A 248 -13.08 -7.13 14.77
C PRO A 248 -12.11 -6.08 15.31
N CYS A 249 -12.59 -5.22 16.23
CA CYS A 249 -11.77 -4.25 16.94
C CYS A 249 -11.60 -4.69 18.40
N TYR A 250 -10.43 -5.21 18.75
CA TYR A 250 -10.14 -5.64 20.12
C TYR A 250 -9.48 -4.53 20.92
N VAL A 251 -10.02 -4.25 22.11
CA VAL A 251 -9.51 -3.24 23.02
C VAL A 251 -8.89 -3.92 24.23
N ILE A 252 -7.63 -3.61 24.47
CA ILE A 252 -6.90 -4.04 25.67
C ILE A 252 -6.69 -2.82 26.55
N ALA A 253 -7.29 -2.85 27.74
CA ALA A 253 -7.09 -1.85 28.77
C ALA A 253 -6.36 -2.48 29.95
N TYR A 254 -5.40 -1.78 30.54
CA TYR A 254 -4.68 -2.29 31.69
C TYR A 254 -4.56 -1.25 32.81
N ARG A 255 -4.28 -1.75 34.02
CA ARG A 255 -3.98 -0.95 35.20
C ARG A 255 -2.59 -1.30 35.70
N ILE A 256 -1.79 -0.29 36.03
CA ILE A 256 -0.46 -0.48 36.62
C ILE A 256 -0.50 -0.52 38.15
N LYS A 257 0.52 -1.13 38.77
CA LYS A 257 0.65 -1.15 40.23
C LYS A 257 1.10 0.23 40.75
N PRO A 258 0.49 0.76 41.83
CA PRO A 258 0.71 2.13 42.31
C PRO A 258 2.11 2.44 42.89
N LYS A 259 3.05 1.49 42.90
CA LYS A 259 4.39 1.62 43.49
C LYS A 259 5.54 1.42 42.51
N PHE A 260 5.28 1.43 41.21
CA PHE A 260 6.32 1.27 40.19
C PHE A 260 6.85 2.64 39.72
N TRP A 261 8.17 2.78 39.68
CA TRP A 261 8.89 4.01 39.30
C TRP A 261 9.00 4.21 37.78
N GLN A 262 8.28 3.42 36.98
CA GLN A 262 8.30 3.53 35.53
C GLN A 262 7.24 4.53 35.05
N THR A 263 7.61 5.35 34.07
CA THR A 263 6.68 6.26 33.41
C THR A 263 5.67 5.49 32.57
N GLN A 264 4.44 6.00 32.46
CA GLN A 264 3.37 5.39 31.67
C GLN A 264 3.82 5.10 30.22
N ALA A 265 4.52 6.04 29.59
CA ALA A 265 5.05 5.88 28.23
C ALA A 265 5.97 4.66 28.05
N LYS A 266 6.75 4.31 29.08
CA LYS A 266 7.64 3.14 29.03
C LYS A 266 6.89 1.82 29.17
N VAL A 267 5.78 1.82 29.90
CA VAL A 267 4.88 0.66 30.00
C VAL A 267 4.08 0.52 28.71
N ASP A 268 3.61 1.64 28.13
CA ASP A 268 2.91 1.68 26.85
C ASP A 268 3.78 1.10 25.72
N GLU A 269 5.05 1.51 25.62
CA GLU A 269 6.01 0.98 24.64
C GLU A 269 6.20 -0.55 24.77
N GLN A 270 6.34 -1.05 26.00
CA GLN A 270 6.48 -2.49 26.26
C GLN A 270 5.22 -3.28 25.88
N VAL A 271 4.04 -2.75 26.18
CA VAL A 271 2.77 -3.39 25.82
C VAL A 271 2.56 -3.34 24.31
N SER A 272 2.83 -2.21 23.65
CA SER A 272 2.71 -2.06 22.20
C SER A 272 3.64 -3.00 21.44
N SER A 273 4.89 -3.18 21.89
CA SER A 273 5.88 -4.04 21.21
C SER A 273 5.49 -5.53 21.13
N PHE A 274 4.60 -5.99 21.99
CA PHE A 274 4.07 -7.36 21.93
C PHE A 274 2.89 -7.50 20.98
N ILE A 275 2.22 -6.39 20.67
CA ILE A 275 0.95 -6.39 19.97
C ILE A 275 1.07 -5.77 18.58
N ASP A 276 2.28 -5.76 18.01
CA ASP A 276 2.53 -5.54 16.58
C ASP A 276 1.96 -6.70 15.74
N ASN A 277 0.64 -6.89 15.84
CA ASN A 277 -0.18 -7.64 14.92
C ASN A 277 -1.19 -6.64 14.31
N PRO A 278 -1.17 -6.42 12.98
CA PRO A 278 -1.90 -5.35 12.30
C PRO A 278 -3.44 -5.39 12.40
N SER A 279 -4.01 -6.33 13.16
CA SER A 279 -5.45 -6.53 13.34
C SER A 279 -5.99 -6.11 14.73
N VAL A 280 -5.17 -5.54 15.61
CA VAL A 280 -5.58 -5.13 16.97
C VAL A 280 -5.41 -3.62 17.16
N SER A 281 -6.53 -2.88 17.30
CA SER A 281 -6.51 -1.45 17.66
C SER A 281 -6.52 -1.30 19.18
N ILE A 282 -5.35 -1.03 19.77
CA ILE A 282 -5.20 -0.99 21.22
C ILE A 282 -5.26 0.43 21.73
N TYR A 283 -6.06 0.63 22.77
CA TYR A 283 -6.19 1.91 23.44
C TYR A 283 -5.82 1.80 24.92
N LEU A 284 -4.80 2.56 25.30
CA LEU A 284 -4.21 2.54 26.63
C LEU A 284 -4.79 3.70 27.45
N ARG A 285 -5.68 3.40 28.40
CA ARG A 285 -6.18 4.41 29.35
C ARG A 285 -6.02 3.98 30.80
N HIS A 286 -5.07 4.61 31.48
CA HIS A 286 -5.02 4.61 32.94
C HIS A 286 -6.13 5.54 33.47
N ARG A 287 -7.22 4.99 34.03
CA ARG A 287 -8.11 5.79 34.91
C ARG A 287 -7.68 5.56 36.37
N PRO A 288 -7.10 6.56 37.07
CA PRO A 288 -7.11 6.53 38.52
C PRO A 288 -8.58 6.72 38.95
N MET A 289 -9.23 5.68 39.47
CA MET A 289 -10.47 5.90 40.21
C MET A 289 -10.12 6.41 41.60
N HIS A 290 -10.69 7.56 41.95
CA HIS A 290 -10.84 7.99 43.34
C HIS A 290 -11.68 6.99 44.13
#